data_AF-A0A9E5U3E9-F1
#
_entry.id   AF-A0A9E5U3E9-F1
#
_cell.length_a   1.000
_cell.length_b   1.000
_cell.length_c   1.000
_cell.angle_alpha   90.00
_cell.angle_beta   90.00
_cell.angle_gamma   90.00
#
_symmetry.space_group_name_H-M   'P 1'
#
loop_
_entity.id
_entity.type
_entity.pdbx_description
1 polymer ?
#
loop_
_entity_poly.entity_id
_entity_poly.type
_entity_poly.pdbx_seq_one_letter_code
_entity_poly.pdbx_strand_id
1 'polypeptide(L)'
;MTNSMDRGQVVRMDPEAKSMDPELPPFIAAPPDAPAYHGFPLLPQSRLDDFVFGLITEVQGDQPASWGDAFVVAPNGSRAGIVWQSGTGEAHEICSPSAGRWGVYGFYFKRPIRCDADLVAELHAVLPEIKAFYSEAAKCCPESVVPCPPY
;
A
#
# COMPACT_ATOMS: atom_id res chain seq x y z
N MET A 1 14.66 -33.39 1.73
CA MET A 1 14.84 -31.93 1.92
C MET A 1 14.11 -31.26 0.77
N THR A 2 12.84 -30.89 0.96
CA THR A 2 12.03 -30.27 -0.10
C THR A 2 12.39 -28.80 -0.22
N ASN A 3 12.86 -28.40 -1.41
CA ASN A 3 12.97 -27.01 -1.84
C ASN A 3 11.69 -26.25 -1.50
N SER A 4 11.74 -25.33 -0.54
CA SER A 4 10.71 -24.32 -0.39
C SER A 4 10.86 -23.37 -1.58
N MET A 5 10.08 -23.58 -2.63
CA MET A 5 9.90 -22.55 -3.66
C MET A 5 9.43 -21.29 -2.93
N ASP A 6 10.21 -20.22 -3.01
CA ASP A 6 9.80 -18.87 -2.62
C ASP A 6 8.55 -18.49 -3.41
N ARG A 7 7.37 -18.87 -2.90
CA ARG A 7 6.11 -18.42 -3.46
C ARG A 7 5.94 -16.98 -3.02
N GLY A 8 5.86 -16.08 -4.00
CA GLY A 8 5.39 -14.72 -3.76
C GLY A 8 4.02 -14.73 -3.09
N GLN A 9 3.67 -13.63 -2.43
CA GLN A 9 2.34 -13.48 -1.85
C GLN A 9 1.27 -13.45 -2.93
N VAL A 10 0.08 -13.97 -2.61
CA VAL A 10 -1.10 -13.81 -3.45
C VAL A 10 -1.47 -12.33 -3.45
N VAL A 11 -1.80 -11.79 -4.62
CA VAL A 11 -2.21 -10.40 -4.76
C VAL A 11 -3.73 -10.30 -4.66
N ARG A 12 -4.23 -9.33 -3.89
CA ARG A 12 -5.65 -8.99 -3.81
C ARG A 12 -5.98 -7.94 -4.86
N MET A 13 -6.91 -8.25 -5.77
CA MET A 13 -7.35 -7.33 -6.82
C MET A 13 -8.65 -6.64 -6.44
N ASP A 14 -8.83 -5.41 -6.91
CA ASP A 14 -10.12 -4.71 -6.88
C ASP A 14 -11.00 -5.25 -8.03
N PRO A 15 -12.14 -5.90 -7.72
CA PRO A 15 -13.01 -6.46 -8.75
C PRO A 15 -13.67 -5.39 -9.65
N GLU A 16 -13.74 -4.14 -9.21
CA GLU A 16 -14.37 -3.05 -9.95
C GLU A 16 -13.36 -2.22 -10.76
N ALA A 17 -12.06 -2.49 -10.61
CA ALA A 17 -11.02 -1.74 -11.31
C ALA A 17 -11.00 -2.10 -12.81
N LYS A 18 -11.00 -1.07 -13.65
CA LYS A 18 -10.97 -1.22 -15.10
C LYS A 18 -9.54 -1.45 -15.59
N SER A 19 -9.39 -2.37 -16.53
CA SER A 19 -8.18 -2.56 -17.33
C SER A 19 -8.38 -1.98 -18.74
N MET A 20 -7.33 -1.40 -19.31
CA MET A 20 -7.29 -0.98 -20.72
C MET A 20 -7.15 -2.15 -21.67
N ASP A 21 -6.64 -3.27 -21.18
CA ASP A 21 -6.52 -4.51 -21.92
C ASP A 21 -7.33 -5.59 -21.18
N PRO A 22 -8.41 -6.13 -21.78
CA PRO A 22 -9.24 -7.13 -21.14
C PRO A 22 -8.49 -8.44 -20.82
N GLU A 23 -7.31 -8.66 -21.41
CA GLU A 23 -6.48 -9.85 -21.15
C GLU A 23 -5.48 -9.65 -19.99
N LEU A 24 -5.30 -8.41 -19.51
CA LEU A 24 -4.34 -8.07 -18.47
C LEU A 24 -5.03 -7.55 -17.20
N PRO A 25 -4.49 -7.82 -16.00
CA PRO A 25 -5.01 -7.23 -14.77
C PRO A 25 -4.95 -5.69 -14.77
N PRO A 26 -5.87 -5.01 -14.06
CA PRO A 26 -5.91 -3.54 -14.01
C PRO A 26 -4.62 -2.88 -13.50
N PHE A 27 -3.87 -3.54 -12.62
CA PHE A 27 -2.59 -3.03 -12.13
C PHE A 27 -1.43 -3.19 -13.13
N ILE A 28 -1.61 -3.98 -14.19
CA ILE A 28 -0.67 -4.13 -15.31
C ILE A 28 -1.04 -3.20 -16.47
N ALA A 29 -2.32 -3.18 -16.85
CA ALA A 29 -2.84 -2.37 -17.94
C ALA A 29 -3.80 -1.29 -17.42
N ALA A 30 -3.29 -0.43 -16.54
CA ALA A 30 -4.06 0.66 -15.98
C ALA A 30 -4.45 1.70 -17.06
N PRO A 31 -5.61 2.36 -16.93
CA PRO A 31 -5.96 3.52 -17.76
C PRO A 31 -4.90 4.62 -17.73
N PRO A 32 -4.80 5.43 -18.79
CA PRO A 32 -4.09 6.70 -18.71
C PRO A 32 -4.60 7.52 -17.51
N ASP A 33 -3.69 8.20 -16.84
CA ASP A 33 -3.98 9.01 -15.64
C ASP A 33 -4.49 8.23 -14.41
N ALA A 34 -4.48 6.89 -14.46
CA ALA A 34 -4.79 6.08 -13.30
C ALA A 34 -3.78 6.37 -12.17
N PRO A 35 -4.25 6.52 -10.92
CA PRO A 35 -3.37 6.82 -9.81
C PRO A 35 -2.45 5.64 -9.52
N ALA A 36 -1.36 5.90 -8.80
CA ALA A 36 -0.51 4.82 -8.29
C ALA A 36 -1.37 3.77 -7.55
N TYR A 37 -1.01 2.50 -7.70
CA TYR A 37 -1.74 1.37 -7.10
C TYR A 37 -3.18 1.18 -7.62
N HIS A 38 -3.50 1.67 -8.83
CA HIS A 38 -4.72 1.30 -9.53
C HIS A 38 -4.81 -0.22 -9.71
N GLY A 39 -6.01 -0.79 -9.55
CA GLY A 39 -6.25 -2.24 -9.57
C GLY A 39 -6.21 -2.91 -8.20
N PHE A 40 -5.89 -2.18 -7.13
CA PHE A 40 -5.88 -2.69 -5.77
C PHE A 40 -6.97 -2.03 -4.91
N PRO A 41 -7.65 -2.80 -4.03
CA PRO A 41 -8.77 -2.29 -3.27
C PRO A 41 -8.32 -1.36 -2.14
N LEU A 42 -9.13 -0.33 -1.89
CA LEU A 42 -9.08 0.41 -0.64
C LEU A 42 -9.74 -0.40 0.49
N LEU A 43 -9.35 -0.10 1.72
CA LEU A 43 -9.99 -0.58 2.94
C LEU A 43 -10.72 0.59 3.60
N PRO A 44 -11.99 0.89 3.29
CA PRO A 44 -12.68 2.08 3.79
C PRO A 44 -12.72 2.19 5.31
N GLN A 45 -12.81 1.04 6.00
CA GLN A 45 -12.77 0.93 7.47
C GLN A 45 -11.43 1.37 8.08
N SER A 46 -10.39 1.54 7.27
CA SER A 46 -9.06 1.96 7.71
C SER A 46 -8.89 3.48 7.81
N ARG A 47 -9.93 4.25 7.49
CA ARG A 47 -9.85 5.71 7.50
C ARG A 47 -9.48 6.24 8.89
N LEU A 48 -8.39 7.00 8.97
CA LEU A 48 -7.94 7.67 10.18
C LEU A 48 -7.19 8.96 9.81
N ASP A 49 -7.59 10.08 10.39
CA ASP A 49 -7.03 11.41 10.11
C ASP A 49 -6.96 11.76 8.61
N ASP A 50 -8.04 11.40 7.88
CA ASP A 50 -8.20 11.54 6.42
C ASP A 50 -7.25 10.70 5.55
N PHE A 51 -6.37 9.89 6.15
CA PHE A 51 -5.64 8.84 5.43
C PHE A 51 -6.52 7.61 5.28
N VAL A 52 -6.40 6.91 4.15
CA VAL A 52 -7.06 5.63 3.88
C VAL A 52 -6.03 4.64 3.34
N PHE A 53 -6.03 3.43 3.85
CA PHE A 53 -5.16 2.38 3.39
C PHE A 53 -5.82 1.53 2.31
N GLY A 54 -5.00 1.01 1.41
CA GLY A 54 -5.38 -0.04 0.49
C GLY A 54 -4.42 -1.23 0.58
N LEU A 55 -4.83 -2.35 0.00
CA LEU A 55 -4.18 -3.63 0.22
C LEU A 55 -3.75 -4.25 -1.11
N ILE A 56 -2.51 -4.73 -1.17
CA ILE A 56 -1.94 -5.39 -2.34
C ILE A 56 -1.79 -6.89 -2.06
N THR A 57 -1.22 -7.27 -0.90
CA THR A 57 -1.10 -8.68 -0.49
C THR A 57 -2.42 -9.22 0.07
N GLU A 58 -2.83 -10.40 -0.39
CA GLU A 58 -3.94 -11.14 0.20
C GLU A 58 -3.55 -11.64 1.60
N VAL A 59 -4.29 -11.19 2.62
CA VAL A 59 -4.03 -11.53 4.03
C VAL A 59 -5.05 -12.53 4.60
N GLN A 60 -6.11 -12.84 3.85
CA GLN A 60 -7.08 -13.88 4.18
C GLN A 60 -6.61 -15.20 3.55
N GLY A 61 -5.73 -15.89 4.27
CA GLY A 61 -5.26 -17.21 3.91
C GLY A 61 -5.25 -18.16 5.11
N ASP A 62 -4.89 -19.41 4.86
CA ASP A 62 -4.82 -20.45 5.90
C ASP A 62 -3.78 -20.15 7.00
N GLN A 63 -2.78 -19.32 6.69
CA GLN A 63 -1.70 -18.95 7.60
C GLN A 63 -1.60 -17.42 7.72
N PRO A 64 -1.26 -16.88 8.90
CA PRO A 64 -0.98 -15.47 9.07
C PRO A 64 0.19 -15.03 8.18
N ALA A 65 0.03 -13.95 7.43
CA ALA A 65 1.09 -13.37 6.63
C ALA A 65 2.10 -12.63 7.53
N SER A 66 3.39 -12.95 7.38
CA SER A 66 4.47 -12.28 8.11
C SER A 66 5.14 -11.16 7.33
N TRP A 67 4.75 -10.93 6.08
CA TRP A 67 5.20 -9.83 5.23
C TRP A 67 4.21 -9.60 4.09
N GLY A 68 4.25 -8.42 3.49
CA GLY A 68 3.45 -8.10 2.33
C GLY A 68 3.50 -6.63 1.93
N ASP A 69 2.63 -6.28 1.01
CA ASP A 69 2.53 -4.97 0.39
C ASP A 69 1.15 -4.36 0.63
N ALA A 70 1.14 -3.05 0.83
CA ALA A 70 -0.03 -2.21 0.97
C ALA A 70 0.26 -0.85 0.35
N PHE A 71 -0.72 0.05 0.39
CA PHE A 71 -0.52 1.44 0.04
C PHE A 71 -1.38 2.34 0.91
N VAL A 72 -1.07 3.62 0.90
CA VAL A 72 -1.82 4.64 1.62
C VAL A 72 -2.20 5.77 0.69
N VAL A 73 -3.42 6.27 0.85
CA VAL A 73 -3.95 7.48 0.23
C VAL A 73 -3.93 8.58 1.29
N ALA A 74 -3.21 9.65 1.00
CA ALA A 74 -3.13 10.85 1.84
C ALA A 74 -4.40 11.71 1.69
N PRO A 75 -4.62 12.72 2.57
CA PRO A 75 -5.82 13.55 2.56
C PRO A 75 -6.07 14.27 1.23
N ASN A 76 -5.01 14.57 0.47
CA ASN A 76 -5.12 15.20 -0.85
C ASN A 76 -5.30 14.19 -2.00
N GLY A 77 -5.39 12.89 -1.73
CA GLY A 77 -5.54 11.83 -2.73
C GLY A 77 -4.23 11.25 -3.27
N SER A 78 -3.08 11.87 -3.01
CA SER A 78 -1.76 11.34 -3.39
C SER A 78 -1.40 10.08 -2.59
N ARG A 79 -0.47 9.25 -3.09
CA ARG A 79 -0.22 7.91 -2.53
C ARG A 79 1.23 7.56 -2.31
N ALA A 80 1.46 6.62 -1.40
CA ALA A 80 2.73 5.92 -1.25
C ALA A 80 2.52 4.42 -1.07
N GLY A 81 3.56 3.67 -1.41
CA GLY A 81 3.66 2.25 -1.14
C GLY A 81 4.09 1.98 0.29
N ILE A 82 3.61 0.85 0.79
CA ILE A 82 3.95 0.31 2.11
C ILE A 82 4.44 -1.11 1.86
N VAL A 83 5.67 -1.40 2.25
CA VAL A 83 6.17 -2.77 2.41
C VAL A 83 6.22 -3.03 3.91
N TRP A 84 5.65 -4.13 4.35
CA TRP A 84 5.65 -4.47 5.77
C TRP A 84 6.19 -5.87 6.00
N GLN A 85 6.79 -6.06 7.18
CA GLN A 85 7.17 -7.37 7.69
C GLN A 85 6.97 -7.42 9.21
N SER A 86 6.66 -8.59 9.74
CA SER A 86 6.51 -8.83 11.16
C SER A 86 7.88 -8.84 11.83
N GLY A 87 8.03 -8.12 12.94
CA GLY A 87 9.26 -8.09 13.72
C GLY A 87 9.53 -6.73 14.32
N THR A 88 10.81 -6.41 14.47
CA THR A 88 11.29 -5.15 15.04
C THR A 88 12.23 -4.46 14.08
N GLY A 89 12.07 -3.15 13.91
CA GLY A 89 12.94 -2.32 13.12
C GLY A 89 12.37 -0.91 12.98
N GLU A 90 13.14 -0.04 12.35
CA GLU A 90 12.75 1.34 12.12
C GLU A 90 12.09 1.50 10.76
N ALA A 91 11.11 2.40 10.69
CA ALA A 91 10.52 2.80 9.43
C ALA A 91 11.58 3.47 8.55
N HIS A 92 11.64 3.12 7.27
CA HIS A 92 12.68 3.62 6.37
C HIS A 92 12.15 3.77 4.94
N GLU A 93 12.80 4.63 4.16
CA GLU A 93 12.53 4.76 2.74
C GLU A 93 13.13 3.57 1.97
N ILE A 94 12.32 2.94 1.13
CA ILE A 94 12.72 1.90 0.18
C ILE A 94 12.90 2.51 -1.21
N CYS A 95 11.98 3.38 -1.61
CA CYS A 95 12.06 4.14 -2.85
C CYS A 95 11.69 5.60 -2.62
N SER A 96 12.52 6.51 -3.12
CA SER A 96 12.29 7.94 -3.03
C SER A 96 11.01 8.38 -3.76
N PRO A 97 10.45 9.55 -3.39
CA PRO A 97 9.30 10.13 -4.08
C PRO A 97 9.52 10.27 -5.59
N SER A 98 8.46 10.04 -6.35
CA SER A 98 8.41 10.21 -7.81
C SER A 98 7.09 10.87 -8.22
N ALA A 99 6.98 11.36 -9.45
CA ALA A 99 5.72 11.92 -9.93
C ALA A 99 4.54 10.96 -9.69
N GLY A 100 3.46 11.46 -9.07
CA GLY A 100 2.25 10.68 -8.76
C GLY A 100 2.35 9.69 -7.58
N ARG A 101 3.51 9.55 -6.93
CA ARG A 101 3.69 8.71 -5.73
C ARG A 101 4.77 9.27 -4.81
N TRP A 102 4.41 9.62 -3.58
CA TRP A 102 5.33 10.25 -2.63
C TRP A 102 6.28 9.28 -1.92
N GLY A 103 6.52 8.09 -2.47
CA GLY A 103 7.55 7.15 -2.03
C GLY A 103 7.04 5.72 -1.82
N VAL A 104 7.96 4.85 -1.42
CA VAL A 104 7.67 3.51 -0.89
C VAL A 104 8.45 3.35 0.41
N TYR A 105 7.76 2.94 1.47
CA TYR A 105 8.32 2.91 2.82
C TYR A 105 8.17 1.53 3.46
N GLY A 106 9.22 1.12 4.16
CA GLY A 106 9.29 -0.13 4.89
C GLY A 106 8.87 0.05 6.34
N PHE A 107 8.01 -0.85 6.84
CA PHE A 107 7.54 -0.86 8.22
C PHE A 107 7.67 -2.23 8.87
N TYR A 108 7.73 -2.23 10.21
CA TYR A 108 7.80 -3.44 11.02
C TYR A 108 6.55 -3.55 11.88
N PHE A 109 5.73 -4.58 11.63
CA PHE A 109 4.51 -4.84 12.36
C PHE A 109 4.77 -5.74 13.56
N LYS A 110 4.03 -5.55 14.64
CA LYS A 110 4.25 -6.29 15.90
C LYS A 110 3.89 -7.76 15.78
N ARG A 111 3.00 -8.11 14.85
CA ARG A 111 2.45 -9.45 14.69
C ARG A 111 2.11 -9.76 13.23
N PRO A 112 2.17 -11.04 12.83
CA PRO A 112 1.63 -11.49 11.56
C PRO A 112 0.15 -11.18 11.40
N ILE A 113 -0.25 -10.87 10.17
CA ILE A 113 -1.60 -10.43 9.79
C ILE A 113 -2.46 -11.62 9.39
N ARG A 114 -3.64 -11.76 9.99
CA ARG A 114 -4.59 -12.85 9.68
C ARG A 114 -5.80 -12.40 8.87
N CYS A 115 -6.09 -11.12 8.89
CA CYS A 115 -7.27 -10.53 8.29
C CYS A 115 -7.08 -9.02 8.12
N ASP A 116 -8.01 -8.41 7.40
CA ASP A 116 -8.03 -6.98 7.14
C ASP A 116 -8.04 -6.16 8.45
N ALA A 117 -8.72 -6.63 9.50
CA ALA A 117 -8.78 -5.92 10.77
C ALA A 117 -7.41 -5.88 11.49
N ASP A 118 -6.65 -6.98 11.43
CA ASP A 118 -5.28 -7.01 11.96
C ASP A 118 -4.39 -6.04 11.19
N LEU A 119 -4.50 -6.03 9.86
CA LEU A 119 -3.72 -5.13 9.01
C LEU A 119 -4.02 -3.66 9.33
N VAL A 120 -5.29 -3.30 9.41
CA VAL A 120 -5.72 -1.92 9.73
C VAL A 120 -5.17 -1.48 11.08
N ALA A 121 -5.20 -2.36 12.09
CA ALA A 121 -4.66 -2.03 13.41
C ALA A 121 -3.14 -1.77 13.39
N GLU A 122 -2.37 -2.57 12.65
CA GLU A 122 -0.92 -2.35 12.52
C GLU A 122 -0.61 -1.10 11.67
N LEU A 123 -1.37 -0.85 10.60
CA LEU A 123 -1.23 0.36 9.78
C LEU A 123 -1.55 1.64 10.56
N HIS A 124 -2.56 1.61 11.42
CA HIS A 124 -2.85 2.72 12.35
C HIS A 124 -1.72 2.93 13.35
N ALA A 125 -1.08 1.85 13.81
CA ALA A 125 0.02 1.95 14.75
C ALA A 125 1.25 2.67 14.16
N VAL A 126 1.49 2.55 12.84
CA VAL A 126 2.60 3.22 12.14
C VAL A 126 2.19 4.50 11.40
N LEU A 127 0.93 4.95 11.55
CA LEU A 127 0.45 6.17 10.91
C LEU A 127 1.25 7.43 11.28
N PRO A 128 1.78 7.61 12.52
CA PRO A 128 2.64 8.74 12.84
C PRO A 128 3.88 8.84 11.93
N GLU A 129 4.55 7.73 11.67
CA GLU A 129 5.72 7.64 10.79
C GLU A 129 5.33 7.91 9.33
N ILE A 130 4.20 7.36 8.87
CA ILE A 130 3.63 7.63 7.54
C ILE A 130 3.39 9.13 7.34
N LYS A 131 2.81 9.81 8.34
CA LYS A 131 2.58 11.26 8.30
C LYS A 131 3.87 12.06 8.24
N ALA A 132 4.93 11.59 8.90
CA ALA A 132 6.25 12.22 8.83
C ALA A 132 6.82 12.12 7.41
N PHE A 133 6.76 10.95 6.78
CA PHE A 133 7.18 10.77 5.39
C PHE A 133 6.37 11.62 4.41
N TYR A 134 5.04 11.64 4.55
CA TYR A 134 4.17 12.49 3.74
C TYR A 134 4.53 13.97 3.87
N SER A 135 4.76 14.44 5.10
CA SER A 135 5.13 15.83 5.37
C SER A 135 6.49 16.20 4.77
N GLU A 136 7.43 15.26 4.74
CA GLU A 136 8.75 15.47 4.15
C GLU A 136 8.70 15.47 2.62
N ALA A 137 7.99 14.50 2.02
CA ALA A 137 7.80 14.45 0.57
C ALA A 137 7.08 15.69 0.04
N ALA A 138 6.08 16.22 0.77
CA ALA A 138 5.38 17.44 0.41
C ALA A 138 6.30 18.69 0.36
N LYS A 139 7.40 18.70 1.13
CA LYS A 139 8.40 19.77 1.10
C LYS A 139 9.43 19.56 0.00
N CYS A 140 9.97 18.35 -0.10
CA CYS A 140 11.12 18.05 -0.94
C CYS A 140 10.76 17.73 -2.40
N CYS A 141 9.56 17.21 -2.64
CA CYS A 141 9.10 16.77 -3.97
C CYS A 141 7.60 17.05 -4.16
N PRO A 142 7.15 18.31 -4.29
CA PRO A 142 5.73 18.67 -4.37
C PRO A 142 4.97 17.95 -5.51
N GLU A 143 5.65 17.65 -6.61
CA GLU A 143 5.12 16.92 -7.78
C GLU A 143 4.74 15.46 -7.46
N SER A 144 5.24 14.91 -6.37
CA SER A 144 4.89 13.56 -5.90
C SER A 144 3.62 13.52 -5.04
N VAL A 145 3.19 14.70 -4.56
CA VAL A 145 2.03 14.92 -3.68
C VAL A 145 0.90 15.62 -4.45
N VAL A 146 0.83 15.42 -5.77
CA VAL A 146 -0.23 16.01 -6.61
C VAL A 146 -1.56 15.33 -6.29
N PRO A 147 -2.65 16.09 -6.09
CA PRO A 147 -3.96 15.52 -5.85
C PRO A 147 -4.38 14.57 -6.98
N CYS A 148 -4.83 13.37 -6.61
CA CYS A 148 -5.52 12.50 -7.55
C CYS A 148 -6.97 12.98 -7.68
N PRO A 149 -7.59 12.93 -8.89
CA PRO A 149 -9.01 13.19 -9.02
C PRO A 149 -9.82 12.31 -8.06
N PRO A 150 -10.92 12.82 -7.47
CA PRO A 150 -11.79 12.00 -6.63
C PRO A 150 -12.38 10.85 -7.45
N TYR A 151 -12.50 9.70 -6.79
CA TYR A 151 -13.14 8.49 -7.31
C TYR A 151 -14.65 8.64 -7.47
#